data_AF-A0A7R7EK10-F1
#
_entry.id   AF-A0A7R7EK10-F1
#
_cell.length_a   1.000
_cell.length_b   1.000
_cell.length_c   1.000
_cell.angle_alpha   90.00
_cell.angle_beta   90.00
_cell.angle_gamma   90.00
#
_symmetry.space_group_name_H-M   'P 1'
#
loop_
_entity.id
_entity.type
_entity.pdbx_description
1 polymer ?
#
loop_
_entity_poly.entity_id
_entity_poly.type
_entity_poly.pdbx_seq_one_letter_code
_entity_poly.pdbx_strand_id
1 'polypeptide(L)'
;MIVIKVVLLFIMGLSFGVIVAAGVFAFITMIGIIPRFAARTNTAKHILVYEDMVIYSGIIANTINIFHIEVSVGKIGLIIFGLFSGIFVGCLAIALAEVLQVIPIFFMRAKLTKGISIIVISIALGKAVGAFYQLYLNAGP
;
A
#
# COMPACT_ATOMS: atom_id res chain seq x y z
N MET A 1 0.12 37.99 11.66
CA MET A 1 -0.23 37.21 10.44
C MET A 1 0.65 35.97 10.23
N ILE A 2 1.96 36.04 10.47
CA ILE A 2 2.90 34.90 10.26
C ILE A 2 2.65 33.75 11.25
N VAL A 3 2.42 34.03 12.53
CA VAL A 3 2.20 33.00 13.57
C VAL A 3 0.99 32.11 13.26
N ILE A 4 -0.13 32.70 12.84
CA ILE A 4 -1.35 31.97 12.47
C ILE A 4 -1.10 31.03 11.29
N LYS A 5 -0.31 31.46 10.29
CA LYS A 5 0.06 30.61 9.15
C LYS A 5 0.92 29.42 9.60
N VAL A 6 1.92 29.64 10.45
CA VAL A 6 2.80 28.58 10.96
C VAL A 6 2.01 27.54 11.75
N VAL A 7 1.09 27.97 12.62
CA VAL A 7 0.23 27.07 13.39
C VAL A 7 -0.69 26.25 12.47
N LEU A 8 -1.29 26.87 11.46
CA LEU A 8 -2.12 26.15 10.47
C LEU A 8 -1.31 25.14 9.66
N LEU A 9 -0.12 25.51 9.20
CA LEU A 9 0.79 24.61 8.49
C LEU A 9 1.23 23.43 9.35
N PHE A 10 1.50 23.68 10.65
CA PHE A 10 1.86 22.62 11.58
C PHE A 10 0.72 21.63 11.79
N ILE A 11 -0.51 22.11 12.01
CA ILE A 11 -1.68 21.27 12.19
C ILE A 11 -1.96 20.46 10.92
N MET A 12 -1.97 21.10 9.76
CA MET A 12 -2.19 20.41 8.48
C MET A 12 -1.10 19.36 8.22
N GLY A 13 0.17 19.72 8.40
CA GLY A 13 1.29 18.79 8.21
C GLY A 13 1.18 17.57 9.13
N LEU A 14 0.82 17.78 10.40
CA LEU A 14 0.63 16.69 11.35
C LEU A 14 -0.58 15.82 11.00
N SER A 15 -1.71 16.41 10.60
CA SER A 15 -2.90 15.67 10.17
C SER A 15 -2.61 14.81 8.93
N PHE A 16 -1.98 15.37 7.90
CA PHE A 16 -1.62 14.62 6.70
C PHE A 16 -0.60 13.52 7.02
N GLY A 17 0.41 13.80 7.84
CA GLY A 17 1.40 12.81 8.25
C GLY A 17 0.77 11.61 8.96
N VAL A 18 -0.12 11.85 9.92
CA VAL A 18 -0.83 10.79 10.66
C VAL A 18 -1.71 9.96 9.73
N ILE A 19 -2.47 10.59 8.83
CA ILE A 19 -3.36 9.89 7.89
C ILE A 19 -2.55 9.01 6.93
N VAL A 20 -1.46 9.52 6.38
CA VAL A 20 -0.60 8.76 5.45
C VAL A 20 0.07 7.59 6.18
N ALA A 21 0.64 7.81 7.36
CA ALA A 21 1.28 6.74 8.15
C ALA A 21 0.28 5.65 8.53
N ALA A 22 -0.89 6.02 9.04
CA ALA A 22 -1.95 5.08 9.38
C ALA A 22 -2.45 4.31 8.15
N GLY A 23 -2.60 4.99 7.00
CA GLY A 23 -3.04 4.37 5.74
C GLY A 23 -2.06 3.33 5.23
N VAL A 24 -0.76 3.66 5.19
CA VAL A 24 0.29 2.73 4.73
C VAL A 24 0.42 1.54 5.69
N PHE A 25 0.40 1.79 7.01
CA PHE A 25 0.48 0.73 8.00
C PHE A 25 -0.74 -0.22 7.94
N ALA A 26 -1.95 0.33 7.86
CA ALA A 26 -3.17 -0.44 7.71
C ALA A 26 -3.17 -1.24 6.40
N PHE A 27 -2.66 -0.67 5.31
CA PHE A 27 -2.57 -1.36 4.03
C PHE A 27 -1.64 -2.58 4.09
N ILE A 28 -0.42 -2.43 4.63
CA ILE A 28 0.57 -3.51 4.71
C ILE A 28 0.08 -4.64 5.63
N THR A 29 -0.53 -4.29 6.77
CA THR A 29 -1.08 -5.27 7.72
C THR A 29 -2.32 -5.98 7.15
N MET A 30 -3.24 -5.26 6.50
CA MET A 30 -4.47 -5.82 5.91
C MET A 30 -4.19 -6.79 4.76
N ILE A 31 -3.21 -6.48 3.90
CA ILE A 31 -2.78 -7.41 2.83
C ILE A 31 -2.24 -8.73 3.41
N GLY A 32 -1.79 -8.70 4.66
CA GLY A 32 -1.36 -9.90 5.36
C GLY A 32 0.08 -10.33 5.05
N ILE A 33 0.91 -9.44 4.49
CA ILE A 33 2.34 -9.72 4.28
C ILE A 33 3.02 -10.10 5.60
N ILE A 34 2.83 -9.28 6.64
CA ILE A 34 3.48 -9.43 7.95
C ILE A 34 3.04 -10.74 8.65
N PRO A 35 1.74 -11.02 8.83
CA PRO A 35 1.31 -12.25 9.48
C PRO A 35 1.70 -13.50 8.70
N ARG A 36 1.81 -13.46 7.36
CA ARG A 36 2.28 -14.60 6.56
C ARG A 36 3.75 -14.90 6.77
N PHE A 37 4.60 -13.88 6.84
CA PHE A 37 6.00 -14.07 7.18
C PHE A 37 6.14 -14.65 8.60
N ALA A 38 5.45 -14.08 9.57
CA ALA A 38 5.48 -14.55 10.96
C ALA A 38 4.94 -16.00 11.09
N ALA A 39 3.91 -16.36 10.33
CA ALA A 39 3.39 -17.73 10.27
C ALA A 39 4.38 -18.70 9.62
N ARG A 40 5.02 -18.31 8.51
CA ARG A 40 5.98 -19.16 7.80
C ARG A 40 7.26 -19.43 8.59
N THR A 41 7.72 -18.46 9.38
CA THR A 41 8.90 -18.63 10.25
C THR A 41 8.57 -19.32 11.58
N ASN A 42 7.32 -19.79 11.78
CA ASN A 42 6.83 -20.32 13.06
C ASN A 42 7.04 -19.35 14.23
N THR A 43 7.05 -18.04 13.95
CA THR A 43 7.30 -16.97 14.93
C THR A 43 6.07 -16.07 15.08
N ALA A 44 4.86 -16.62 14.96
CA ALA A 44 3.61 -15.85 15.08
C ALA A 44 3.49 -15.10 16.41
N LYS A 45 4.15 -15.58 17.47
CA LYS A 45 4.20 -14.93 18.79
C LYS A 45 4.90 -13.56 18.78
N HIS A 46 5.77 -13.28 17.80
CA HIS A 46 6.54 -12.03 17.74
C HIS A 46 6.10 -11.12 16.59
N ILE A 47 4.81 -11.11 16.24
CA ILE A 47 4.30 -10.27 15.14
C ILE A 47 4.56 -8.77 15.35
N LEU A 48 4.49 -8.30 16.62
CA LEU A 48 4.77 -6.91 16.98
C LEU A 48 6.19 -6.49 16.61
N VAL A 49 7.17 -7.39 16.73
CA VAL A 49 8.57 -7.08 16.36
C VAL A 49 8.68 -6.84 14.86
N TYR A 50 7.96 -7.59 14.03
CA TYR A 50 7.94 -7.36 12.59
C TYR A 50 7.26 -6.02 12.23
N GLU A 51 6.18 -5.67 12.93
CA GLU A 51 5.50 -4.38 12.75
C GLU A 51 6.41 -3.21 13.13
N ASP A 52 7.10 -3.31 14.26
CA ASP A 52 8.06 -2.30 14.71
C ASP A 52 9.19 -2.10 13.69
N MET A 53 9.72 -3.19 13.11
CA MET A 53 10.75 -3.11 12.08
C MET A 53 10.27 -2.37 10.83
N VAL A 54 9.01 -2.59 10.41
CA VAL A 54 8.39 -1.84 9.32
C VAL A 54 8.29 -0.35 9.68
N ILE A 55 7.85 -0.02 10.90
CA ILE A 55 7.77 1.37 11.38
C ILE A 55 9.16 2.04 11.36
N TYR A 56 10.18 1.39 11.92
CA TYR A 56 11.55 1.91 11.92
C TYR A 56 12.08 2.13 10.52
N SER A 57 11.86 1.19 9.60
CA SER A 57 12.26 1.36 8.20
C SER A 57 11.59 2.56 7.53
N GLY A 58 10.29 2.80 7.81
CA GLY A 58 9.55 3.95 7.29
C GLY A 58 10.09 5.27 7.82
N ILE A 59 10.44 5.33 9.11
CA ILE A 59 11.06 6.51 9.72
C ILE A 59 12.41 6.81 9.06
N ILE A 60 13.26 5.79 8.90
CA ILE A 60 14.59 5.94 8.26
C ILE A 60 14.45 6.39 6.81
N ALA A 61 13.62 5.71 6.02
CA ALA A 61 13.41 6.04 4.61
C ALA A 61 12.82 7.44 4.42
N ASN A 62 11.83 7.83 5.25
CA ASN A 62 11.25 9.17 5.23
C ASN A 62 12.29 10.24 5.62
N THR A 63 13.14 9.95 6.60
CA THR A 63 14.23 10.86 7.02
C THR A 63 15.26 11.04 5.90
N ILE A 64 15.65 9.97 5.21
CA ILE A 64 16.57 10.07 4.06
C ILE A 64 15.94 10.92 2.94
N ASN A 65 14.65 10.72 2.67
CA ASN A 65 13.93 11.45 1.64
C ASN A 65 13.78 12.95 1.96
N ILE A 66 13.36 13.30 3.18
CA ILE A 66 13.12 14.69 3.59
C ILE A 66 14.41 15.53 3.60
N PHE A 67 15.52 14.94 4.01
CA PHE A 67 16.81 15.64 4.07
C PHE A 67 17.59 15.57 2.74
N HIS A 68 17.02 14.95 1.69
CA HIS A 68 17.69 14.72 0.41
C HIS A 68 19.13 14.22 0.59
N ILE A 69 19.34 13.30 1.54
CA ILE A 69 20.67 12.76 1.79
C ILE A 69 21.03 11.91 0.59
N GLU A 70 22.03 12.36 -0.17
CA GLU A 70 22.61 11.58 -1.26
C GLU A 70 23.41 10.42 -0.65
N VAL A 71 22.70 9.34 -0.34
CA VAL A 71 23.33 8.09 0.06
C VAL A 71 23.93 7.48 -1.20
N SER A 72 25.22 7.71 -1.42
CA SER A 72 25.97 7.05 -2.49
C SER A 72 26.22 5.58 -2.13
N VAL A 73 25.14 4.79 -2.13
CA VAL A 73 25.21 3.34 -2.02
C VAL A 73 25.84 2.86 -3.32
N GLY A 74 27.10 2.44 -3.28
CA GLY A 74 27.82 1.97 -4.47
C GLY A 74 27.05 0.86 -5.22
N LYS A 75 27.55 0.43 -6.39
CA LYS A 75 26.87 -0.53 -7.28
C LYS A 75 26.34 -1.78 -6.56
N ILE A 76 27.08 -2.29 -5.57
CA ILE A 76 26.70 -3.47 -4.77
C ILE A 76 25.46 -3.19 -3.90
N GLY A 77 25.37 -1.99 -3.31
CA GLY A 77 24.22 -1.58 -2.51
C GLY A 77 22.95 -1.42 -3.35
N LEU A 78 23.06 -0.90 -4.57
CA LEU A 78 21.96 -0.84 -5.54
C LEU A 78 21.44 -2.23 -5.92
N ILE A 79 22.33 -3.20 -6.16
CA ILE A 79 21.94 -4.57 -6.48
C ILE A 79 21.17 -5.21 -5.31
N ILE A 80 21.71 -5.07 -4.10
CA ILE A 80 21.09 -5.60 -2.89
C ILE A 80 19.71 -4.95 -2.66
N PHE A 81 19.63 -3.62 -2.76
CA PHE A 81 18.37 -2.90 -2.61
C PHE A 81 17.34 -3.32 -3.67
N GLY A 82 17.75 -3.47 -4.93
CA GLY A 82 16.88 -3.94 -6.01
C GLY A 82 16.35 -5.35 -5.77
N LEU A 83 17.19 -6.25 -5.25
CA LEU A 83 16.81 -7.62 -4.93
C LEU A 83 15.79 -7.67 -3.78
N PHE A 84 16.02 -6.92 -2.70
CA PHE A 84 15.06 -6.81 -1.59
C PHE A 84 13.75 -6.16 -2.02
N SER A 85 13.81 -5.10 -2.81
CA SER A 85 12.62 -4.45 -3.37
C SER A 85 11.81 -5.42 -4.24
N GLY A 86 12.49 -6.20 -5.09
CA GLY A 86 11.85 -7.22 -5.92
C GLY A 86 11.16 -8.31 -5.10
N ILE A 87 11.82 -8.84 -4.07
CA ILE A 87 11.23 -9.85 -3.17
C ILE A 87 9.99 -9.28 -2.46
N PHE A 88 10.08 -8.03 -1.97
CA PHE A 88 8.97 -7.36 -1.32
C PHE A 88 7.77 -7.19 -2.25
N VAL A 89 7.98 -6.64 -3.46
CA VAL A 89 6.91 -6.46 -4.46
C VAL A 89 6.33 -7.81 -4.90
N GLY A 90 7.15 -8.83 -5.08
CA GLY A 90 6.70 -10.19 -5.40
C GLY A 90 5.81 -10.77 -4.31
N CYS A 91 6.18 -10.62 -3.05
CA CYS A 91 5.34 -11.05 -1.93
C CYS A 91 4.03 -10.26 -1.85
N LEU A 92 4.08 -8.95 -2.11
CA LEU A 92 2.91 -8.08 -2.13
C LEU A 92 1.92 -8.51 -3.22
N ALA A 93 2.42 -8.83 -4.42
CA ALA A 93 1.59 -9.31 -5.52
C ALA A 93 0.88 -10.64 -5.17
N ILE A 94 1.59 -11.60 -4.56
CA ILE A 94 1.01 -12.87 -4.13
C ILE A 94 -0.03 -12.64 -3.03
N ALA A 95 0.27 -11.76 -2.07
CA ALA A 95 -0.64 -11.45 -0.98
C ALA A 95 -1.93 -10.78 -1.45
N LEU A 96 -1.80 -9.82 -2.37
CA LEU A 96 -2.95 -9.23 -3.06
C LEU A 96 -3.77 -10.29 -3.81
N ALA A 97 -3.12 -11.19 -4.57
CA ALA A 97 -3.82 -12.22 -5.31
C ALA A 97 -4.67 -13.13 -4.40
N GLU A 98 -4.14 -13.52 -3.24
CA GLU A 98 -4.87 -14.34 -2.28
C GLU A 98 -6.02 -13.56 -1.61
N VAL A 99 -5.83 -12.29 -1.24
CA VAL A 99 -6.92 -11.45 -0.73
C VAL A 99 -8.03 -11.28 -1.78
N LEU A 100 -7.65 -11.03 -3.05
CA LEU A 100 -8.58 -10.88 -4.16
C LEU A 100 -9.38 -12.17 -4.42
N GLN A 101 -8.78 -13.34 -4.24
CA GLN A 101 -9.48 -14.63 -4.36
C GLN A 101 -10.49 -14.86 -3.23
N VAL A 102 -10.27 -14.30 -2.04
CA VAL A 102 -11.20 -14.45 -0.92
C VAL A 102 -12.48 -13.63 -1.11
N ILE A 103 -12.41 -12.49 -1.80
CA ILE A 103 -13.56 -11.60 -2.08
C ILE A 103 -14.74 -12.35 -2.76
N PRO A 104 -14.57 -13.03 -3.91
CA PRO A 104 -15.66 -13.76 -4.55
C PRO A 104 -16.17 -14.93 -3.69
N ILE A 105 -15.29 -15.62 -2.98
CA ILE A 105 -15.66 -16.71 -2.06
C ILE A 105 -16.55 -16.18 -0.93
N PHE A 106 -16.21 -15.02 -0.37
CA PHE A 106 -17.00 -14.34 0.65
C PHE A 106 -18.40 -13.99 0.12
N PHE A 107 -18.51 -13.44 -1.09
CA PHE A 107 -19.81 -13.13 -1.69
C PHE A 107 -20.68 -14.37 -1.91
N MET A 108 -20.10 -15.50 -2.31
CA MET A 108 -20.82 -16.77 -2.45
C MET A 108 -21.29 -17.30 -1.09
N ARG A 109 -20.44 -17.24 -0.05
CA ARG A 109 -20.79 -17.69 1.30
C ARG A 109 -21.83 -16.79 1.98
N ALA A 110 -21.83 -15.50 1.69
CA ALA A 110 -22.83 -14.56 2.18
C ALA A 110 -24.22 -14.73 1.52
N LYS A 111 -24.41 -15.72 0.63
CA LYS A 111 -25.66 -15.97 -0.13
C LYS A 111 -26.16 -14.73 -0.90
N LEU A 112 -25.26 -13.86 -1.36
CA LEU A 112 -25.59 -12.77 -2.30
C LEU A 112 -25.73 -13.30 -3.74
N THR A 113 -26.49 -14.37 -3.92
CA THR A 113 -26.55 -15.15 -5.17
C THR A 113 -27.12 -14.39 -6.37
N LYS A 114 -27.90 -13.32 -6.13
CA LYS A 114 -28.46 -12.45 -7.20
C LYS A 114 -27.67 -11.16 -7.43
N GLY A 115 -26.82 -10.72 -6.49
CA GLY A 115 -26.16 -9.41 -6.55
C GLY A 115 -24.82 -9.40 -7.29
N ILE A 116 -24.11 -10.52 -7.32
CA ILE A 116 -22.73 -10.59 -7.85
C ILE A 116 -22.67 -10.23 -9.33
N SER A 117 -23.63 -10.72 -10.14
CA SER A 117 -23.69 -10.40 -11.57
C SER A 117 -23.84 -8.90 -11.81
N ILE A 118 -24.73 -8.24 -11.04
CA ILE A 118 -24.88 -6.77 -11.08
C ILE A 118 -23.59 -6.06 -10.70
N ILE A 119 -22.88 -6.52 -9.67
CA ILE A 119 -21.64 -5.87 -9.20
C ILE A 119 -20.56 -5.97 -10.29
N VAL A 120 -20.38 -7.15 -10.89
CA VAL A 120 -19.39 -7.38 -11.95
C VAL A 120 -19.72 -6.54 -13.18
N ILE A 121 -20.99 -6.48 -13.59
CA ILE A 121 -21.43 -5.66 -14.73
C ILE A 121 -21.23 -4.16 -14.44
N SER A 122 -21.54 -3.68 -13.24
CA SER A 122 -21.31 -2.29 -12.84
C SER A 122 -19.83 -1.93 -12.85
N ILE A 123 -18.94 -2.81 -12.37
CA ILE A 123 -17.49 -2.61 -12.42
C ILE A 123 -16.99 -2.61 -13.88
N ALA A 124 -17.48 -3.53 -14.71
CA ALA A 124 -17.14 -3.60 -16.12
C ALA A 124 -17.59 -2.34 -16.88
N LEU A 125 -18.80 -1.86 -16.64
CA LEU A 125 -19.32 -0.61 -17.20
C LEU A 125 -18.51 0.60 -16.72
N GLY A 126 -18.20 0.69 -15.43
CA GLY A 126 -17.36 1.76 -14.89
C GLY A 126 -15.98 1.80 -15.56
N LYS A 127 -15.35 0.63 -15.74
CA LYS A 127 -14.08 0.52 -16.48
C LYS A 127 -14.22 0.85 -17.96
N ALA A 128 -15.31 0.42 -18.60
CA ALA A 128 -15.56 0.74 -20.01
C ALA A 128 -15.72 2.25 -20.22
N VAL A 129 -16.56 2.91 -19.40
CA VAL A 129 -16.77 4.35 -19.45
C VAL A 129 -15.47 5.10 -19.12
N GLY A 130 -14.72 4.67 -18.11
CA GLY A 130 -13.42 5.25 -17.77
C GLY A 130 -12.39 5.13 -18.90
N ALA A 131 -12.33 3.98 -19.57
CA ALA A 131 -11.47 3.76 -20.72
C ALA A 131 -11.89 4.62 -21.92
N PHE A 132 -13.20 4.74 -22.19
CA PHE A 132 -13.73 5.61 -23.24
C PHE A 132 -13.45 7.09 -22.96
N TYR A 133 -13.64 7.53 -21.72
CA TYR A 133 -13.35 8.90 -21.30
C TYR A 133 -11.86 9.21 -21.42
N GLN A 134 -10.99 8.31 -20.96
CA GLN A 134 -9.54 8.46 -21.09
C GLN A 134 -9.10 8.47 -22.56
N LEU A 135 -9.69 7.64 -23.42
CA LEU A 135 -9.45 7.70 -24.86
C LEU A 135 -9.91 9.02 -25.47
N TYR A 136 -11.08 9.54 -25.09
CA TYR A 136 -11.61 10.76 -25.70
C TYR A 136 -10.90 12.03 -25.21
N LEU A 137 -10.49 12.09 -23.94
CA LEU A 137 -9.77 13.24 -23.37
C LEU A 137 -8.27 13.22 -23.60
N ASN A 138 -7.67 12.04 -23.78
CA ASN A 138 -6.23 11.88 -23.98
C ASN A 138 -5.86 11.58 -25.45
N ALA A 139 -6.82 11.73 -26.38
CA ALA A 139 -6.61 11.66 -27.84
C ALA A 139 -6.72 13.02 -28.55
N GLY A 140 -6.62 14.13 -27.82
CA GLY A 140 -6.21 15.41 -28.40
C GLY A 140 -4.67 15.48 -28.48
N PRO A 141 -4.09 16.13 -29.51
CA PRO A 141 -2.64 16.19 -29.74
C PRO A 141 -1.85 16.80 -28.57
#